data_AF-A0A2E5TP78-F1
#
_entry.id   AF-A0A2E5TP78-F1
#
_cell.length_a   1.000
_cell.length_b   1.000
_cell.length_c   1.000
_cell.angle_alpha   90.00
_cell.angle_beta   90.00
_cell.angle_gamma   90.00
#
_symmetry.space_group_name_H-M   'P 1'
#
loop_
_entity.id
_entity.type
_entity.pdbx_description
1 polymer ?
#
loop_
_entity_poly.entity_id
_entity_poly.type
_entity_poly.pdbx_seq_one_letter_code
_entity_poly.pdbx_strand_id
1 'polypeptide(L)'
;MFVLSRNLKFIINKLHKIILIEFSLLGTIFYFIDKSYIGSSLLGLLFSFFIILDFAYAEYAILHGRKKGLFFVYYLSRIVLYAIPLVFGLVFKNYFNFFVILIFLFSYQIHFIGFEFFRSLKKMKRQNFNG
;
A
#
# COMPACT_ATOMS: atom_id res chain seq x y z
N MET A 1 -11.76 6.46 18.28
CA MET A 1 -11.74 7.42 17.16
C MET A 1 -10.36 7.37 16.51
N PHE A 2 -10.27 6.84 15.29
CA PHE A 2 -9.01 6.65 14.57
C PHE A 2 -8.46 8.02 14.12
N VAL A 3 -7.50 8.57 14.86
CA VAL A 3 -6.89 9.86 14.50
C VAL A 3 -5.62 9.60 13.71
N LEU A 4 -5.76 9.61 12.38
CA LEU A 4 -4.61 9.69 11.50
C LEU A 4 -4.15 11.15 11.42
N SER A 5 -2.84 11.40 11.41
CA SER A 5 -2.35 12.77 11.24
C SER A 5 -2.86 13.34 9.92
N ARG A 6 -3.24 14.64 9.89
CA ARG A 6 -3.76 15.30 8.68
C ARG A 6 -2.85 15.10 7.46
N ASN A 7 -1.54 15.08 7.71
CA ASN A 7 -0.52 14.84 6.68
C ASN A 7 -0.59 13.43 6.11
N LEU A 8 -0.68 12.39 6.95
CA LEU A 8 -0.80 11.01 6.45
C LEU A 8 -2.12 10.79 5.70
N LYS A 9 -3.21 11.38 6.18
CA LYS A 9 -4.51 11.31 5.48
C LYS A 9 -4.44 11.94 4.09
N PHE A 10 -3.76 13.08 3.97
CA PHE A 10 -3.53 13.73 2.68
C PHE A 10 -2.68 12.87 1.74
N ILE A 11 -1.61 12.25 2.26
CA ILE A 11 -0.75 11.36 1.48
C ILE A 11 -1.55 10.16 0.97
N ILE A 12 -2.28 9.46 1.84
CA ILE A 12 -3.09 8.30 1.46
C ILE A 12 -4.13 8.67 0.40
N ASN A 13 -4.83 9.79 0.55
CA ASN A 13 -5.78 10.26 -0.46
C ASN A 13 -5.12 10.51 -1.81
N LYS A 14 -3.90 11.04 -1.83
CA LYS A 14 -3.16 11.27 -3.08
C LYS A 14 -2.70 9.96 -3.71
N LEU A 15 -2.19 9.02 -2.90
CA LEU A 15 -1.84 7.68 -3.36
C LEU A 15 -3.04 6.96 -3.95
N HIS A 16 -4.19 7.01 -3.27
CA HIS A 16 -5.43 6.38 -3.72
C HIS A 16 -5.84 6.88 -5.11
N LYS A 17 -5.74 8.19 -5.37
CA LYS A 17 -6.04 8.76 -6.69
C LYS A 17 -5.10 8.26 -7.78
N ILE A 18 -3.79 8.22 -7.51
CA ILE A 18 -2.80 7.73 -8.48
C ILE A 18 -3.07 6.26 -8.82
N ILE A 19 -3.24 5.46 -7.78
CA ILE A 19 -3.45 4.02 -7.89
C ILE A 19 -4.79 3.70 -8.58
N LEU A 20 -5.84 4.48 -8.34
CA LEU A 20 -7.11 4.31 -9.07
C LEU A 20 -6.96 4.56 -10.57
N ILE A 21 -6.16 5.56 -10.97
CA ILE A 21 -5.89 5.85 -12.38
C ILE A 21 -5.09 4.71 -13.02
N GLU A 22 -4.04 4.24 -12.34
CA GLU A 22 -3.25 3.11 -12.83
C GLU A 22 -4.08 1.84 -12.93
N PHE A 23 -4.91 1.59 -11.90
CA PHE A 23 -5.80 0.44 -11.87
C PHE A 23 -6.88 0.51 -12.95
N SER A 24 -7.44 1.67 -13.27
CA SER A 24 -8.43 1.78 -14.34
C SER A 24 -7.81 1.53 -15.71
N LEU A 25 -6.59 2.04 -15.95
CA LEU A 25 -5.84 1.79 -17.18
C LEU A 25 -5.47 0.31 -17.32
N LEU A 26 -4.83 -0.28 -16.30
CA LEU A 26 -4.43 -1.69 -16.31
C LEU A 26 -5.63 -2.64 -16.30
N GLY A 27 -6.70 -2.28 -15.58
CA GLY A 27 -7.93 -3.05 -15.50
C GLY A 27 -8.64 -3.14 -16.84
N THR A 28 -8.61 -2.07 -17.65
CA THR A 28 -9.13 -2.10 -19.02
C THR A 28 -8.34 -3.07 -19.88
N ILE A 29 -7.00 -3.06 -19.78
CA ILE A 29 -6.13 -3.99 -20.51
C ILE A 29 -6.39 -5.44 -20.05
N PHE A 30 -6.47 -5.69 -18.75
CA PHE A 30 -6.72 -7.01 -18.18
C PHE A 30 -8.07 -7.60 -18.57
N TYR A 31 -9.10 -6.76 -18.74
CA TYR A 31 -10.43 -7.20 -19.16
C TYR A 31 -10.40 -7.92 -20.51
N PHE A 32 -9.54 -7.50 -21.44
CA PHE A 32 -9.41 -8.12 -22.76
C PHE A 32 -8.47 -9.33 -22.79
N ILE A 33 -7.64 -9.54 -21.76
CA ILE A 33 -6.69 -10.64 -21.69
C ILE A 33 -7.30 -11.83 -20.94
N ASP A 34 -7.61 -11.63 -19.66
CA ASP A 34 -8.18 -12.66 -18.80
C ASP A 34 -8.87 -11.99 -17.59
N LYS A 35 -10.13 -12.35 -17.35
CA LYS A 35 -10.92 -11.86 -16.22
C LYS A 35 -10.31 -12.24 -14.86
N SER A 36 -9.54 -13.33 -14.79
CA SER A 36 -8.81 -13.73 -13.59
C SER A 36 -7.84 -12.65 -13.12
N TYR A 37 -7.28 -11.85 -14.04
CA TYR A 37 -6.32 -10.79 -13.72
C TYR A 37 -6.98 -9.62 -13.00
N ILE A 38 -8.24 -9.31 -13.32
CA ILE A 38 -9.01 -8.27 -12.63
C ILE A 38 -9.28 -8.69 -11.18
N GLY A 39 -9.75 -9.93 -10.97
CA GLY A 39 -9.96 -10.46 -9.61
C GLY A 39 -8.68 -10.46 -8.78
N SER A 40 -7.57 -10.86 -9.41
CA SER A 40 -6.24 -10.91 -8.79
C SER A 40 -5.70 -9.53 -8.42
N SER A 41 -5.85 -8.56 -9.32
CA SER A 41 -5.40 -7.19 -9.10
C SER A 41 -6.24 -6.49 -8.03
N LEU A 42 -7.57 -6.68 -8.03
CA LEU A 42 -8.46 -6.19 -6.97
C LEU A 42 -8.07 -6.74 -5.59
N LEU A 43 -7.85 -8.06 -5.50
CA LEU A 43 -7.45 -8.71 -4.25
C LEU A 43 -6.10 -8.15 -3.75
N GLY A 44 -5.11 -8.05 -4.62
CA GLY A 44 -3.81 -7.46 -4.30
C GLY A 44 -3.94 -6.01 -3.83
N LEU A 45 -4.71 -5.20 -4.54
CA LEU A 45 -4.96 -3.79 -4.20
C LEU A 45 -5.63 -3.58 -2.87
N LEU A 46 -6.67 -4.37 -2.60
CA LEU A 46 -7.43 -4.30 -1.36
C LEU A 46 -6.51 -4.55 -0.15
N PHE A 47 -5.71 -5.62 -0.21
CA PHE A 47 -4.77 -5.93 0.87
C PHE A 47 -3.61 -4.95 0.93
N SER A 48 -3.09 -4.47 -0.21
CA SER A 48 -2.09 -3.39 -0.26
C SER A 48 -2.58 -2.14 0.47
N PHE A 49 -3.85 -1.77 0.29
CA PHE A 49 -4.49 -0.66 0.99
C PHE A 49 -4.59 -0.88 2.50
N PHE A 50 -4.98 -2.08 2.95
CA PHE A 50 -5.01 -2.38 4.38
C PHE A 50 -3.62 -2.36 5.01
N ILE A 51 -2.60 -2.84 4.29
CA ILE A 51 -1.22 -2.82 4.79
C ILE A 51 -0.70 -1.39 4.95
N ILE A 52 -0.95 -0.50 3.99
CA ILE A 52 -0.51 0.90 4.14
C ILE A 52 -1.27 1.62 5.24
N LEU A 53 -2.54 1.29 5.48
CA LEU A 53 -3.30 1.81 6.61
C LEU A 53 -2.72 1.30 7.94
N ASP A 54 -2.46 0.01 8.07
CA ASP A 54 -1.83 -0.56 9.28
C ASP A 54 -0.46 0.09 9.54
N PHE A 55 0.36 0.25 8.50
CA PHE A 55 1.63 0.97 8.56
C PHE A 55 1.46 2.42 9.06
N ALA A 56 0.51 3.15 8.47
CA ALA A 56 0.19 4.53 8.83
C ALA A 56 -0.23 4.68 10.30
N TYR A 57 -1.00 3.70 10.80
CA TYR A 57 -1.39 3.65 12.22
C TYR A 57 -0.23 3.31 13.13
N ALA A 58 0.59 2.34 12.74
CA ALA A 58 1.79 1.97 13.46
C ALA A 58 2.69 3.20 13.63
N GLU A 59 3.02 3.90 12.55
CA GLU A 59 3.85 5.12 12.54
C GLU A 59 3.31 6.20 13.48
N TYR A 60 2.00 6.47 13.43
CA TYR A 60 1.35 7.41 14.35
C TYR A 60 1.53 6.99 15.82
N ALA A 61 1.36 5.70 16.12
CA ALA A 61 1.56 5.17 17.47
C ALA A 61 3.02 5.27 17.94
N ILE A 62 4.01 5.11 17.04
CA ILE A 62 5.44 5.31 17.35
C ILE A 62 5.70 6.76 17.76
N LEU A 63 5.24 7.70 16.94
CA LEU A 63 5.48 9.14 17.15
C LEU A 63 4.86 9.68 18.44
N HIS A 64 3.80 9.04 18.94
CA HIS A 64 3.13 9.42 20.19
C HIS A 64 3.58 8.58 21.40
N GLY A 65 4.72 7.88 21.30
CA GLY A 65 5.38 7.24 22.44
C GLY A 65 4.64 6.05 23.05
N ARG A 66 3.84 5.30 22.26
CA ARG A 66 3.13 4.13 22.78
C ARG A 66 4.08 2.95 23.10
N LYS A 67 3.64 2.04 23.98
CA LYS A 67 4.43 0.91 24.53
C LYS A 67 5.01 -0.01 23.44
N LYS A 68 6.23 -0.55 23.65
CA LYS A 68 6.94 -1.50 22.76
C LYS A 68 6.10 -2.71 22.30
N GLY A 69 5.19 -3.22 23.13
CA GLY A 69 4.32 -4.36 22.77
C GLY A 69 3.36 -4.09 21.60
N LEU A 70 2.92 -2.84 21.41
CA LEU A 70 2.05 -2.48 20.29
C LEU A 70 2.76 -2.61 18.93
N PHE A 71 4.08 -2.40 18.88
CA PHE A 71 4.85 -2.51 17.65
C PHE A 71 4.87 -3.95 17.12
N PHE A 72 5.03 -4.92 18.03
CA PHE A 72 5.00 -6.34 17.66
C PHE A 72 3.64 -6.74 17.09
N VAL A 73 2.55 -6.23 17.67
CA VAL A 73 1.18 -6.49 17.18
C VAL A 73 0.99 -5.95 15.76
N TYR A 74 1.41 -4.70 15.48
CA TYR A 74 1.34 -4.11 14.13
C TYR A 74 2.27 -4.79 13.11
N TYR A 75 3.37 -5.38 13.58
CA TYR A 75 4.24 -6.16 12.71
C TYR A 75 3.59 -7.48 12.32
N LEU A 76 3.06 -8.21 13.31
CA LEU A 76 2.39 -9.48 13.10
C LEU A 76 1.10 -9.32 12.24
N SER A 77 0.31 -8.27 12.48
CA SER A 77 -0.87 -7.97 11.67
C SER A 77 -0.50 -7.78 10.19
N ARG A 78 0.58 -7.05 9.89
CA ARG A 78 1.05 -6.87 8.51
C ARG A 78 1.48 -8.18 7.87
N ILE A 79 2.20 -9.05 8.57
CA ILE A 79 2.58 -10.37 8.03
C ILE A 79 1.32 -11.16 7.65
N VAL A 80 0.30 -11.17 8.51
CA VAL A 80 -0.97 -11.85 8.21
C VAL A 80 -1.65 -11.21 7.00
N LEU A 81 -1.69 -9.89 6.91
CA LEU A 81 -2.25 -9.17 5.76
C LEU A 81 -1.51 -9.47 4.44
N TYR A 82 -0.19 -9.69 4.48
CA TYR A 82 0.55 -10.15 3.30
C TYR A 82 0.24 -11.62 2.98
N ALA A 83 0.14 -12.48 3.99
CA ALA A 83 -0.04 -13.91 3.80
C ALA A 83 -1.39 -14.27 3.17
N ILE A 84 -2.49 -13.61 3.58
CA ILE A 84 -3.85 -13.93 3.12
C ILE A 84 -3.97 -13.93 1.58
N PRO A 85 -3.69 -12.83 0.86
CA PRO A 85 -3.85 -12.79 -0.59
C PRO A 85 -2.88 -13.74 -1.31
N LEU A 86 -1.69 -13.97 -0.76
CA LEU A 86 -0.71 -14.91 -1.32
C LEU A 86 -1.19 -16.36 -1.21
N VAL A 87 -1.69 -16.77 -0.04
CA VAL A 87 -2.28 -18.09 0.16
C VAL A 87 -3.50 -18.28 -0.75
N PHE A 88 -4.36 -17.26 -0.87
CA PHE A 88 -5.48 -17.30 -1.81
C PHE A 88 -5.03 -17.53 -3.26
N GLY A 89 -4.00 -16.82 -3.72
CA GLY A 89 -3.43 -17.00 -5.06
C GLY A 89 -2.81 -18.39 -5.29
N LEU A 90 -2.30 -19.03 -4.23
CA LEU A 90 -1.71 -20.37 -4.30
C LEU A 90 -2.74 -21.50 -4.22
N VAL A 91 -3.82 -21.33 -3.46
CA VAL A 91 -4.88 -22.34 -3.29
C VAL A 91 -5.86 -22.30 -4.47
N PHE A 92 -6.26 -21.11 -4.91
CA PHE A 92 -7.30 -20.90 -5.93
C PHE A 92 -6.71 -20.52 -7.29
N LYS A 93 -5.71 -21.29 -7.77
CA LYS A 93 -4.95 -21.01 -9.01
C LYS A 93 -5.80 -20.90 -10.28
N ASN A 94 -6.97 -21.54 -10.31
CA ASN A 94 -7.90 -21.50 -11.44
C ASN A 94 -8.66 -20.16 -11.53
N TYR A 95 -8.72 -19.40 -10.44
CA TYR A 95 -9.46 -18.15 -10.34
C TYR A 95 -8.56 -16.93 -10.20
N PHE A 96 -7.35 -17.14 -9.66
CA PHE A 96 -6.41 -16.07 -9.35
C PHE A 96 -5.02 -16.35 -9.91
N ASN A 97 -4.43 -15.31 -10.47
CA ASN A 97 -3.05 -15.28 -10.88
C ASN A 97 -2.18 -14.77 -9.73
N PHE A 98 -1.36 -15.65 -9.18
CA PHE A 98 -0.46 -15.37 -8.06
C PHE A 98 0.48 -14.18 -8.34
N PHE A 99 1.06 -14.09 -9.55
CA PHE A 99 2.00 -13.02 -9.88
C PHE A 99 1.31 -11.66 -9.97
N VAL A 100 0.09 -11.62 -10.52
CA VAL A 100 -0.71 -10.39 -10.54
C VAL A 100 -1.03 -9.95 -9.11
N ILE A 101 -1.45 -10.86 -8.23
CA ILE A 101 -1.66 -10.54 -6.81
C ILE A 101 -0.39 -9.94 -6.21
N LEU A 102 0.75 -10.59 -6.41
CA LEU A 102 2.04 -10.17 -5.84
C LEU A 102 2.41 -8.74 -6.28
N ILE A 103 2.26 -8.42 -7.56
CA ILE A 103 2.56 -7.06 -8.08
C ILE A 103 1.66 -6.01 -7.41
N PHE A 104 0.35 -6.26 -7.39
CA PHE A 104 -0.60 -5.29 -6.84
C PHE A 104 -0.54 -5.18 -5.31
N LEU A 105 -0.09 -6.24 -4.62
CA LEU A 105 0.07 -6.26 -3.16
C LEU A 105 1.08 -5.21 -2.66
N PHE A 106 2.07 -4.85 -3.48
CA PHE A 106 3.09 -3.85 -3.16
C PHE A 106 2.82 -2.45 -3.76
N SER A 107 1.69 -2.26 -4.46
CA SER A 107 1.41 -1.03 -5.20
C SER A 107 1.39 0.21 -4.29
N TYR A 108 0.66 0.18 -3.16
CA TYR A 108 0.62 1.34 -2.25
C TYR A 108 1.98 1.63 -1.62
N GLN A 109 2.75 0.61 -1.27
CA GLN A 109 4.04 0.73 -0.60
C GLN A 109 5.07 1.36 -1.54
N ILE A 110 5.13 0.91 -2.80
CA ILE A 110 6.03 1.48 -3.81
C ILE A 110 5.72 2.96 -4.04
N HIS A 111 4.43 3.31 -4.21
CA HIS A 111 4.02 4.69 -4.40
C HIS A 111 4.29 5.58 -3.18
N PHE A 112 4.09 5.05 -1.97
CA PHE A 112 4.41 5.76 -0.74
C PHE A 112 5.91 6.05 -0.62
N ILE A 113 6.76 5.05 -0.86
CA ILE A 113 8.22 5.19 -0.85
C ILE A 113 8.66 6.22 -1.90
N GLY A 114 8.14 6.14 -3.11
CA GLY A 114 8.43 7.10 -4.18
C GLY A 114 8.03 8.52 -3.77
N PHE A 115 6.81 8.70 -3.24
CA PHE A 115 6.32 9.99 -2.77
C PHE A 115 7.22 10.61 -1.69
N GLU A 116 7.58 9.82 -0.66
CA GLU A 116 8.47 10.26 0.42
C GLU A 116 9.87 10.59 -0.09
N PHE A 117 10.41 9.78 -1.01
CA PHE A 117 11.70 10.03 -1.64
C PHE A 117 11.73 11.37 -2.38
N PHE A 118 10.75 11.65 -3.24
CA PHE A 118 10.65 12.94 -3.93
C PHE A 118 10.45 14.12 -2.97
N ARG A 119 9.69 13.93 -1.90
CA ARG A 119 9.50 14.94 -0.86
C ARG A 119 10.81 15.28 -0.15
N SER A 120 11.60 14.25 0.20
CA SER A 120 12.90 14.39 0.83
C SER A 120 13.90 15.12 -0.07
N LEU A 121 14.00 14.72 -1.34
CA LEU A 121 14.85 15.39 -2.33
C LEU A 121 14.52 16.88 -2.48
N LYS A 122 13.23 17.23 -2.55
CA LYS A 122 12.78 18.62 -2.65
C LYS A 122 13.15 19.44 -1.40
N LYS A 123 13.12 18.82 -0.22
CA LYS A 123 13.53 19.46 1.04
C LYS A 123 15.03 19.76 1.04
N MET A 124 15.87 18.78 0.68
CA MET A 124 17.32 18.96 0.61
C MET A 124 17.71 20.07 -0.38
N LYS A 125 17.09 20.09 -1.57
CA LYS A 125 17.36 21.14 -2.57
C LYS A 125 17.03 22.55 -2.07
N ARG A 126 15.99 22.72 -1.24
CA ARG A 126 15.61 24.03 -0.66
C ARG A 126 16.59 24.48 0.43
N GLN A 127 17.07 23.54 1.25
CA GLN A 127 18.03 23.86 2.31
C GLN A 127 19.38 24.29 1.73
N ASN A 128 19.82 23.64 0.65
CA ASN A 128 21.05 24.02 -0.07
C ASN A 128 20.94 25.31 -0.91
N PHE A 129 19.73 25.86 -1.09
CA PHE A 129 19.50 27.13 -1.81
C PHE A 129 19.38 28.33 -0.87
N ASN A 130 19.11 28.09 0.42
CA ASN A 130 18.91 29.11 1.45
C ASN A 130 20.06 29.16 2.48
N GLY A 131 21.10 28.34 2.30
CA GLY A 131 22.37 28.39 3.04
C GLY A 131 23.50 28.70 2.08
#